data_AF-A0A7G4WEX4-F1
#
_entry.id   AF-A0A7G4WEX4-F1
#
_cell.length_a   1.000
_cell.length_b   1.000
_cell.length_c   1.000
_cell.angle_alpha   90.00
_cell.angle_beta   90.00
_cell.angle_gamma   90.00
#
_symmetry.space_group_name_H-M   'P 1'
#
loop_
_entity.id
_entity.type
_entity.pdbx_description
1 polymer ?
#
loop_
_entity_poly.entity_id
_entity_poly.type
_entity_poly.pdbx_seq_one_letter_code
_entity_poly.pdbx_strand_id
1 'polypeptide(L)'
;MEVVVSAPGKVLITGGYLVLDRPNSGIVLSTTARFYAIVRPIYDEIKPDSWAWGWTDVKVTSPQLSREASYKLSLKKCTLQCTSSRESTNPFVEQAVQYCVAACKVVITEKDKKDAFDKLLLQGLHITILGSNDFYSYRSQIEERGLPLTPEALTSLPPFSSITFNTGDVHSGPKPEVAKTGLGSSAAMTTSVVASLLHYLGAVSIPFPGNMYSENGNGINNSLDLVHAIAQSAHCIAQGKIGSGFDVSSAVYGSQKYVRFTPQVLSSTQDSSWKKLPEIVSDVLKQRWDHENKPFSLPPLLTLLLGEPGTGGSSTPSMVGSVRKWQNSDPTNSQEIWQKLADSNLLLESHLKNLNKYSHDHYDSYKNVITACSRLPWNKWVEMVSDQIGEMVVKSLLSTREAFLQIRYFLREMGKAAGVPIEPESQTQILDLTVEMEGVLFAGVPGAGGFDAVFAVILGDANHNPVISAWSSRGVLPLLVGEDPLGVRLENGDPRARDVSSAISTITIS
;
A
#
# COMPACT_ATOMS: atom_id res chain seq x y z
N MET A 1 12.45 3.79 -25.66
CA MET A 1 12.51 4.50 -24.35
C MET A 1 11.80 3.62 -23.33
N GLU A 2 12.39 3.44 -22.15
CA GLU A 2 11.81 2.67 -21.05
C GLU A 2 11.46 3.62 -19.91
N VAL A 3 10.30 3.46 -19.30
CA VAL A 3 9.90 4.14 -18.06
C VAL A 3 9.64 3.09 -16.98
N VAL A 4 10.29 3.23 -15.84
CA VAL A 4 10.06 2.39 -14.66
C VAL A 4 9.59 3.25 -13.51
N VAL A 5 8.41 2.94 -12.99
CA VAL A 5 7.82 3.61 -11.82
C VAL A 5 7.48 2.56 -10.78
N SER A 6 7.67 2.90 -9.51
CA SER A 6 7.29 2.05 -8.39
C SER A 6 6.35 2.76 -7.43
N ALA A 7 5.44 2.02 -6.80
CA ALA A 7 4.55 2.50 -5.75
C ALA A 7 4.58 1.57 -4.52
N PRO A 8 4.60 2.11 -3.29
CA PRO A 8 4.73 1.31 -2.08
C PRO A 8 3.44 0.58 -1.71
N GLY A 9 3.60 -0.49 -0.92
CA GLY A 9 2.54 -1.07 -0.12
C GLY A 9 2.18 -0.19 1.07
N LYS A 10 1.22 -0.67 1.89
CA LYS A 10 0.71 0.09 3.03
C LYS A 10 0.48 -0.76 4.26
N VAL A 11 0.44 -0.11 5.42
CA VAL A 11 -0.06 -0.65 6.70
C VAL A 11 -0.94 0.43 7.35
N LEU A 12 -2.23 0.13 7.58
CA LEU A 12 -3.12 1.02 8.32
C LEU A 12 -3.00 0.69 9.80
N ILE A 13 -2.39 1.57 10.59
CA ILE A 13 -2.15 1.34 12.03
C ILE A 13 -3.25 1.93 12.92
N THR A 14 -3.99 2.94 12.45
CA THR A 14 -5.18 3.50 13.13
C THR A 14 -6.30 3.82 12.16
N GLY A 15 -7.52 3.99 12.68
CA GLY A 15 -8.69 4.31 11.86
C GLY A 15 -9.34 3.09 11.19
N GLY A 16 -9.02 1.87 11.62
CA GLY A 16 -9.72 0.66 11.20
C GLY A 16 -11.24 0.83 11.34
N TYR A 17 -11.99 0.54 10.27
CA TYR A 17 -13.42 0.82 10.10
C TYR A 17 -13.80 2.31 10.07
N LEU A 18 -13.31 3.11 11.02
CA LEU A 18 -13.59 4.54 11.14
C LEU A 18 -13.26 5.33 9.87
N VAL A 19 -12.12 5.02 9.23
CA VAL A 19 -11.63 5.67 8.00
C VAL A 19 -12.59 5.50 6.79
N LEU A 20 -13.59 4.62 6.91
CA LEU A 20 -14.64 4.50 5.90
C LEU A 20 -15.58 5.70 5.89
N ASP A 21 -15.64 6.49 6.96
CA ASP A 21 -16.61 7.57 7.10
C ASP A 21 -15.94 8.86 7.59
N ARG A 22 -16.25 9.98 6.93
CA ARG A 22 -15.79 11.31 7.36
C ARG A 22 -16.47 11.69 8.69
N PRO A 23 -15.81 12.47 9.57
CA PRO A 23 -14.49 13.09 9.42
C PRO A 23 -13.34 12.24 9.98
N ASN A 24 -13.53 10.95 10.22
CA ASN A 24 -12.54 10.15 10.93
C ASN A 24 -11.25 9.97 10.11
N SER A 25 -10.11 10.06 10.79
CA SER A 25 -8.80 9.88 10.19
C SER A 25 -8.19 8.52 10.52
N GLY A 26 -7.29 8.04 9.67
CA GLY A 26 -6.40 6.92 9.94
C GLY A 26 -4.95 7.26 9.64
N ILE A 27 -4.03 6.70 10.43
CA ILE A 27 -2.60 6.74 10.13
C ILE A 27 -2.26 5.54 9.25
N VAL A 28 -1.73 5.83 8.07
CA VAL A 28 -1.29 4.86 7.08
C VAL A 28 0.21 5.02 6.89
N LEU A 29 0.96 3.94 7.08
CA LEU A 29 2.39 3.91 6.80
C LEU A 29 2.60 3.25 5.43
N SER A 30 3.33 3.90 4.53
CA SER A 30 3.79 3.25 3.31
C SER A 30 5.03 2.39 3.60
N THR A 31 5.20 1.31 2.82
CA THR A 31 6.23 0.31 3.09
C THR A 31 7.36 0.32 2.08
N THR A 32 8.50 -0.21 2.51
CA THR A 32 9.66 -0.57 1.66
C THR A 32 9.32 -1.58 0.56
N ALA A 33 8.30 -2.42 0.71
CA ALA A 33 7.78 -3.28 -0.36
C ALA A 33 7.08 -2.45 -1.45
N ARG A 34 7.41 -2.66 -2.72
CA ARG A 34 6.90 -1.85 -3.85
C ARG A 34 6.43 -2.70 -5.03
N PHE A 35 5.39 -2.22 -5.71
CA PHE A 35 5.04 -2.68 -7.06
C PHE A 35 5.75 -1.81 -8.08
N TYR A 36 6.22 -2.43 -9.15
CA TYR A 36 6.91 -1.81 -10.26
C TYR A 36 6.11 -2.01 -11.53
N ALA A 37 5.95 -0.94 -12.31
CA ALA A 37 5.44 -0.98 -13.66
C ALA A 37 6.51 -0.47 -14.62
N ILE A 38 6.82 -1.28 -15.62
CA ILE A 38 7.78 -0.98 -16.67
C ILE A 38 7.00 -0.80 -17.97
N VAL A 39 7.09 0.38 -18.58
CA VAL A 39 6.43 0.71 -19.85
C VAL A 39 7.49 0.86 -20.95
N ARG A 40 7.31 0.12 -22.03
CA ARG A 40 8.16 0.10 -23.23
C ARG A 40 7.29 0.12 -24.50
N PRO A 41 7.80 0.61 -25.64
CA PRO A 41 7.12 0.42 -26.92
C PRO A 41 7.11 -1.08 -27.31
N ILE A 42 6.10 -1.50 -28.08
CA ILE A 42 6.07 -2.82 -28.72
C ILE A 42 6.85 -2.76 -30.05
N TYR A 43 6.76 -1.63 -30.75
CA TYR A 43 7.35 -1.39 -32.06
C TYR A 43 8.37 -0.26 -31.98
N ASP A 44 9.59 -0.50 -32.47
CA ASP A 44 10.63 0.52 -32.56
C ASP A 44 10.30 1.58 -33.63
N GLU A 45 9.69 1.15 -34.74
CA GLU A 45 9.30 2.00 -35.86
C GLU A 45 7.78 2.02 -36.07
N ILE A 46 7.23 3.21 -36.36
CA ILE A 46 5.82 3.40 -36.69
C ILE A 46 5.65 3.13 -38.19
N LYS A 47 4.78 2.18 -38.57
CA LYS A 47 4.53 1.88 -39.99
C LYS A 47 3.80 3.06 -40.65
N PRO A 48 4.04 3.34 -41.95
CA PRO A 48 3.42 4.47 -42.66
C PRO A 48 1.88 4.47 -42.59
N ASP A 49 1.25 3.30 -42.61
CA ASP A 49 -0.21 3.14 -42.58
C ASP A 49 -0.79 3.11 -41.16
N SER A 50 0.04 3.17 -40.11
CA SER A 50 -0.43 3.04 -38.72
C SER A 50 -1.33 4.20 -38.28
N TRP A 51 -1.23 5.38 -38.92
CA TRP A 51 -2.09 6.53 -38.65
C TRP A 51 -3.57 6.28 -39.01
N ALA A 52 -3.84 5.34 -39.93
CA ALA A 52 -5.20 4.93 -40.29
C ALA A 52 -5.80 3.96 -39.26
N TRP A 53 -5.02 3.46 -38.29
CA TRP A 53 -5.48 2.49 -37.32
C TRP A 53 -6.27 3.18 -36.21
N GLY A 54 -7.54 2.81 -36.06
CA GLY A 54 -8.36 3.24 -34.92
C GLY A 54 -7.98 2.59 -33.58
N TRP A 55 -6.83 1.90 -33.53
CA TRP A 55 -6.43 0.98 -32.46
C TRP A 55 -4.92 1.02 -32.21
N THR A 56 -4.52 0.77 -30.96
CA THR A 56 -3.14 0.48 -30.58
C THR A 56 -3.03 -0.88 -29.88
N ASP A 57 -1.88 -1.54 -30.04
CA ASP A 57 -1.57 -2.79 -29.36
C ASP A 57 -1.10 -2.54 -27.93
N VAL A 58 -1.67 -3.29 -26.99
CA VAL A 58 -1.25 -3.29 -25.59
C VAL A 58 -0.95 -4.71 -25.16
N LYS A 59 0.25 -4.92 -24.60
CA LYS A 59 0.70 -6.18 -24.02
C LYS A 59 0.97 -5.97 -22.55
N VAL A 60 0.38 -6.81 -21.70
CA VAL A 60 0.60 -6.80 -20.26
C VAL A 60 1.26 -8.12 -19.86
N THR A 61 2.39 -8.06 -19.17
CA THR A 61 3.12 -9.24 -18.69
C THR A 61 3.28 -9.18 -17.18
N SER A 62 2.96 -10.27 -16.50
CA SER A 62 3.23 -10.47 -15.07
C SER A 62 4.04 -11.77 -14.89
N PRO A 63 5.38 -11.68 -14.90
CA PRO A 63 6.26 -12.86 -14.84
C PRO A 63 6.03 -13.72 -13.60
N GLN A 64 5.80 -13.10 -12.44
CA GLN A 64 5.57 -13.81 -11.17
C GLN A 64 4.29 -14.66 -11.16
N LEU A 65 3.31 -14.33 -12.01
CA LEU A 65 2.08 -15.10 -12.21
C LEU A 65 2.14 -16.00 -13.45
N SER A 66 3.23 -15.96 -14.22
CA SER A 66 3.32 -16.58 -15.55
C SER A 66 2.14 -16.18 -16.46
N ARG A 67 1.71 -14.91 -16.40
CA ARG A 67 0.57 -14.40 -17.15
C ARG A 67 0.99 -13.37 -18.18
N GLU A 68 0.38 -13.49 -19.35
CA GLU A 68 0.47 -12.52 -20.43
C GLU A 68 -0.91 -12.28 -21.02
N ALA A 69 -1.26 -11.01 -21.20
CA ALA A 69 -2.50 -10.61 -21.84
C ALA A 69 -2.21 -9.61 -22.96
N SER A 70 -2.83 -9.84 -24.12
CA SER A 70 -2.74 -8.96 -25.29
C SER A 70 -4.10 -8.33 -25.57
N TYR A 71 -4.07 -7.07 -25.98
CA TYR A 71 -5.25 -6.25 -26.19
C TYR A 71 -5.13 -5.35 -27.41
N LYS A 72 -6.27 -5.02 -27.99
CA LYS A 72 -6.44 -3.86 -28.88
C LYS A 72 -7.13 -2.74 -28.09
N LEU A 73 -6.48 -1.59 -27.98
CA LEU A 73 -7.02 -0.39 -27.33
C LEU A 73 -7.61 0.55 -28.38
N SER A 74 -8.91 0.88 -28.26
CA SER A 74 -9.55 1.84 -29.16
C SER A 74 -9.03 3.25 -28.92
N LEU A 75 -8.47 3.90 -29.94
CA LEU A 75 -8.04 5.30 -29.86
C LEU A 75 -9.23 6.26 -29.83
N LYS A 76 -10.44 5.84 -30.24
CA LYS A 76 -11.63 6.68 -30.15
C LYS A 76 -12.35 6.54 -28.82
N LYS A 77 -12.49 5.29 -28.33
CA LYS A 77 -13.29 4.98 -27.14
C LYS A 77 -12.45 4.88 -25.86
N CYS A 78 -11.13 4.74 -25.97
CA CYS A 78 -10.21 4.42 -24.87
C CYS A 78 -10.56 3.12 -24.14
N THR A 79 -11.18 2.16 -24.85
CA THR A 79 -11.59 0.87 -24.29
C THR A 79 -10.69 -0.25 -24.79
N LEU A 80 -10.33 -1.18 -23.91
CA LEU A 80 -9.56 -2.37 -24.25
C LEU A 80 -10.45 -3.50 -24.75
N GLN A 81 -9.98 -4.20 -25.78
CA GLN A 81 -10.52 -5.47 -26.23
C GLN A 81 -9.44 -6.54 -26.09
N CYS A 82 -9.63 -7.48 -25.17
CA CYS A 82 -8.72 -8.61 -24.99
C CYS A 82 -8.72 -9.51 -26.23
N THR A 83 -7.55 -9.78 -26.78
CA THR A 83 -7.32 -10.67 -27.93
C THR A 83 -6.71 -12.01 -27.52
N SER A 84 -6.21 -12.14 -26.29
CA SER A 84 -5.70 -13.37 -25.69
C SER A 84 -6.75 -14.06 -24.80
N SER A 85 -6.34 -15.14 -24.12
CA SER A 85 -7.19 -15.79 -23.11
C SER A 85 -7.57 -14.81 -21.98
N ARG A 86 -8.86 -14.77 -21.63
CA ARG A 86 -9.37 -13.96 -20.51
C ARG A 86 -8.87 -14.41 -19.14
N GLU A 87 -8.31 -15.60 -19.04
CA GLU A 87 -7.80 -16.12 -17.76
C GLU A 87 -6.52 -15.41 -17.29
N SER A 88 -5.84 -14.73 -18.20
CA SER A 88 -4.61 -13.98 -17.93
C SER A 88 -4.87 -12.50 -17.64
N THR A 89 -6.11 -12.02 -17.70
CA THR A 89 -6.41 -10.60 -17.53
C THR A 89 -6.45 -10.19 -16.07
N ASN A 90 -6.24 -8.89 -15.84
CA ASN A 90 -6.35 -8.28 -14.53
C ASN A 90 -7.21 -7.01 -14.64
N PRO A 91 -8.42 -6.98 -14.02
CA PRO A 91 -9.34 -5.87 -14.18
C PRO A 91 -8.75 -4.53 -13.68
N PHE A 92 -7.90 -4.56 -12.65
CA PHE A 92 -7.25 -3.34 -12.15
C PHE A 92 -6.32 -2.72 -13.20
N VAL A 93 -5.55 -3.56 -13.90
CA VAL A 93 -4.63 -3.12 -14.96
C VAL A 93 -5.40 -2.65 -16.19
N GLU A 94 -6.47 -3.35 -16.56
CA GLU A 94 -7.34 -2.95 -17.67
C GLU A 94 -7.97 -1.57 -17.43
N GLN A 95 -8.51 -1.34 -16.23
CA GLN A 95 -9.05 -0.02 -15.88
C GLN A 95 -7.95 1.04 -15.83
N ALA A 96 -6.78 0.73 -15.27
CA ALA A 96 -5.65 1.66 -15.23
C ALA A 96 -5.25 2.13 -16.64
N VAL A 97 -5.06 1.21 -17.60
CA VAL A 97 -4.69 1.54 -18.98
C VAL A 97 -5.77 2.41 -19.65
N GLN A 98 -7.04 2.01 -19.55
CA GLN A 98 -8.15 2.71 -20.19
C GLN A 98 -8.30 4.14 -19.64
N TYR A 99 -8.28 4.30 -18.31
CA TYR A 99 -8.40 5.59 -17.65
C TYR A 99 -7.19 6.49 -17.90
N CYS A 100 -5.96 5.95 -17.97
CA CYS A 100 -4.76 6.73 -18.28
C CYS A 100 -4.82 7.33 -19.69
N VAL A 101 -5.16 6.53 -20.69
CA VAL A 101 -5.22 7.02 -22.08
C VAL A 101 -6.38 8.01 -22.26
N ALA A 102 -7.49 7.81 -21.56
CA ALA A 102 -8.56 8.80 -21.50
C ALA A 102 -8.12 10.10 -20.82
N ALA A 103 -7.41 10.03 -19.70
CA ALA A 103 -6.88 11.19 -18.99
C ALA A 103 -5.89 11.98 -19.86
N CYS A 104 -4.94 11.31 -20.52
CA CYS A 104 -3.98 11.95 -21.42
C CYS A 104 -4.68 12.76 -22.51
N LYS A 105 -5.76 12.24 -23.11
CA LYS A 105 -6.55 12.97 -24.12
C LYS A 105 -7.28 14.18 -23.59
N VAL A 106 -7.63 14.18 -22.31
CA VAL A 106 -8.30 15.31 -21.65
C VAL A 106 -7.30 16.39 -21.28
N VAL A 107 -6.12 16.01 -20.77
CA VAL A 107 -5.14 16.96 -20.22
C VAL A 107 -4.12 17.46 -21.24
N ILE A 108 -3.78 16.67 -22.26
CA ILE A 108 -2.82 17.05 -23.30
C ILE A 108 -3.56 17.77 -24.42
N THR A 109 -3.58 19.11 -24.34
CA THR A 109 -4.30 19.98 -25.28
C THR A 109 -3.37 20.67 -26.29
N GLU A 110 -2.09 20.84 -25.94
CA GLU A 110 -1.08 21.44 -26.81
C GLU A 110 -0.80 20.53 -28.01
N LYS A 111 -0.81 21.11 -29.23
CA LYS A 111 -0.68 20.37 -30.48
C LYS A 111 0.59 19.51 -30.53
N ASP A 112 1.74 20.08 -30.22
CA ASP A 112 3.03 19.38 -30.29
C ASP A 112 3.10 18.21 -29.29
N LYS A 113 2.54 18.39 -28.09
CA LYS A 113 2.45 17.32 -27.09
C LYS A 113 1.45 16.24 -27.49
N LYS A 114 0.35 16.62 -28.16
CA LYS A 114 -0.64 15.68 -28.70
C LYS A 114 -0.03 14.82 -29.80
N ASP A 115 0.73 15.43 -30.71
CA ASP A 115 1.43 14.69 -31.78
C ASP A 115 2.47 13.71 -31.18
N ALA A 116 3.17 14.10 -30.12
CA ALA A 116 4.08 13.22 -29.38
C ALA A 116 3.32 12.07 -28.68
N PHE A 117 2.21 12.36 -28.01
CA PHE A 117 1.33 11.38 -27.39
C PHE A 117 0.79 10.36 -28.40
N ASP A 118 0.28 10.82 -29.55
CA ASP A 118 -0.25 9.95 -30.59
C ASP A 118 0.85 9.05 -31.18
N LYS A 119 2.07 9.58 -31.38
CA LYS A 119 3.24 8.77 -31.79
C LYS A 119 3.56 7.67 -30.79
N LEU A 120 3.58 7.97 -29.49
CA LEU A 120 3.84 6.98 -28.45
C LEU A 120 2.79 5.87 -28.44
N LEU A 121 1.51 6.21 -28.64
CA LEU A 121 0.46 5.20 -28.75
C LEU A 121 0.63 4.32 -29.99
N LEU A 122 1.07 4.85 -31.12
CA LEU A 122 1.26 4.07 -32.35
C LEU A 122 2.39 3.05 -32.26
N GLN A 123 3.35 3.25 -31.36
CA GLN A 123 4.41 2.28 -31.05
C GLN A 123 3.91 1.08 -30.23
N GLY A 124 2.66 1.10 -29.76
CA GLY A 124 2.11 0.10 -28.85
C GLY A 124 2.68 0.22 -27.44
N LEU A 125 2.02 -0.41 -26.47
CA LEU A 125 2.37 -0.33 -25.06
C LEU A 125 2.66 -1.73 -24.51
N HIS A 126 3.91 -2.02 -24.16
CA HIS A 126 4.29 -3.18 -23.38
C HIS A 126 4.45 -2.78 -21.92
N ILE A 127 3.60 -3.34 -21.05
CA ILE A 127 3.55 -3.07 -19.62
C ILE A 127 3.97 -4.34 -18.88
N THR A 128 5.11 -4.30 -18.18
CA THR A 128 5.53 -5.39 -17.28
C THR A 128 5.26 -5.00 -15.83
N ILE A 129 4.62 -5.89 -15.07
CA ILE A 129 4.25 -5.66 -13.67
C ILE A 129 5.02 -6.64 -12.79
N LEU A 130 5.68 -6.11 -11.77
CA LEU A 130 6.44 -6.85 -10.76
C LEU A 130 6.05 -6.33 -9.37
N GLY A 131 5.98 -7.20 -8.37
CA GLY A 131 5.78 -6.83 -6.97
C GLY A 131 6.85 -7.47 -6.10
N SER A 132 7.36 -6.71 -5.12
CA SER A 132 8.20 -7.26 -4.05
C SER A 132 7.58 -8.53 -3.47
N ASN A 133 8.42 -9.49 -3.07
CA ASN A 133 7.96 -10.76 -2.53
C ASN A 133 7.02 -10.56 -1.33
N ASP A 134 7.25 -9.54 -0.52
CA ASP A 134 6.46 -9.24 0.68
C ASP A 134 4.98 -8.97 0.45
N PHE A 135 4.53 -8.69 -0.79
CA PHE A 135 3.09 -8.59 -1.10
C PHE A 135 2.35 -9.94 -1.09
N TYR A 136 3.11 -11.03 -1.14
CA TYR A 136 2.62 -12.38 -1.29
C TYR A 136 3.13 -13.25 -0.14
N SER A 137 2.30 -14.18 0.31
CA SER A 137 2.79 -15.20 1.23
C SER A 137 3.69 -16.15 0.45
N TYR A 138 4.86 -16.47 1.00
CA TYR A 138 5.72 -17.57 0.53
C TYR A 138 5.80 -18.70 1.56
N ARG A 139 4.91 -18.66 2.55
CA ARG A 139 4.91 -19.58 3.69
C ARG A 139 4.94 -21.04 3.26
N SER A 140 4.03 -21.44 2.34
CA SER A 140 3.96 -22.82 1.88
C SER A 140 5.25 -23.27 1.19
N GLN A 141 5.88 -22.42 0.38
CA GLN A 141 7.17 -22.74 -0.25
C GLN A 141 8.30 -22.91 0.79
N ILE A 142 8.28 -22.11 1.86
CA ILE A 142 9.27 -22.20 2.95
C ILE A 142 9.06 -23.52 3.72
N GLU A 143 7.81 -23.82 4.09
CA GLU A 143 7.43 -25.03 4.82
C GLU A 143 7.69 -26.30 3.99
N GLU A 144 7.37 -26.32 2.69
CA GLU A 144 7.63 -27.43 1.77
C GLU A 144 9.13 -27.74 1.62
N ARG A 145 10.00 -26.73 1.78
CA ARG A 145 11.46 -26.89 1.78
C ARG A 145 12.01 -27.31 3.15
N GLY A 146 11.16 -27.47 4.16
CA GLY A 146 11.58 -27.76 5.54
C GLY A 146 12.37 -26.63 6.18
N LEU A 147 12.22 -25.40 5.70
CA LEU A 147 12.91 -24.21 6.23
C LEU A 147 12.11 -23.58 7.37
N PRO A 148 12.78 -22.94 8.36
CA PRO A 148 12.09 -22.26 9.44
C PRO A 148 11.44 -20.95 8.93
N LEU A 149 10.28 -20.59 9.50
CA LEU A 149 9.54 -19.36 9.17
C LEU A 149 10.25 -18.11 9.70
N THR A 150 11.31 -17.70 9.00
CA THR A 150 12.25 -16.65 9.42
C THR A 150 12.50 -15.65 8.29
N PRO A 151 12.91 -14.41 8.61
CA PRO A 151 13.35 -13.44 7.60
C PRO A 151 14.46 -13.97 6.69
N GLU A 152 15.39 -14.76 7.22
CA GLU A 152 16.50 -15.35 6.48
C GLU A 152 16.00 -16.34 5.41
N ALA A 153 15.01 -17.16 5.76
CA ALA A 153 14.37 -18.06 4.79
C ALA A 153 13.66 -17.27 3.68
N LEU A 154 12.96 -16.18 4.01
CA LEU A 154 12.31 -15.32 3.02
C LEU A 154 13.33 -14.62 2.10
N THR A 155 14.46 -14.17 2.67
CA THR A 155 15.57 -13.53 1.95
C THR A 155 16.26 -14.50 0.98
N SER A 156 16.23 -15.81 1.28
CA SER A 156 16.79 -16.83 0.38
C SER A 156 16.03 -17.00 -0.94
N LEU A 157 14.81 -16.47 -1.03
CA LEU A 157 14.03 -16.48 -2.26
C LEU A 157 14.52 -15.40 -3.22
N PRO A 158 14.70 -15.71 -4.52
CA PRO A 158 15.03 -14.69 -5.51
C PRO A 158 14.02 -13.54 -5.49
N PRO A 159 14.46 -12.29 -5.65
CA PRO A 159 13.54 -11.17 -5.82
C PRO A 159 12.59 -11.42 -7.00
N PHE A 160 11.32 -11.04 -6.81
CA PHE A 160 10.26 -11.27 -7.81
C PHE A 160 10.06 -12.76 -8.13
N SER A 161 10.03 -13.60 -7.09
CA SER A 161 9.77 -15.04 -7.21
C SER A 161 8.36 -15.33 -7.72
N SER A 162 8.17 -16.54 -8.27
CA SER A 162 6.85 -17.02 -8.68
C SER A 162 5.92 -17.16 -7.47
N ILE A 163 4.72 -16.60 -7.60
CA ILE A 163 3.76 -16.48 -6.50
C ILE A 163 3.11 -17.82 -6.18
N THR A 164 2.89 -18.11 -4.91
CA THR A 164 2.06 -19.24 -4.47
C THR A 164 0.58 -18.92 -4.57
N PHE A 165 -0.20 -19.94 -4.90
CA PHE A 165 -1.65 -19.87 -4.79
C PHE A 165 -2.10 -20.64 -3.56
N ASN A 166 -3.16 -20.15 -2.89
CA ASN A 166 -3.84 -20.88 -1.84
C ASN A 166 -4.37 -22.21 -2.40
N THR A 167 -3.97 -23.33 -1.80
CA THR A 167 -4.58 -24.64 -2.06
C THR A 167 -5.89 -24.72 -1.29
N GLY A 168 -6.98 -24.28 -1.90
CA GLY A 168 -8.34 -24.55 -1.41
C GLY A 168 -8.73 -26.01 -1.67
N ASP A 169 -9.53 -26.58 -0.78
CA ASP A 169 -10.12 -27.93 -0.93
C ASP A 169 -10.72 -28.11 -2.33
N VAL A 170 -10.34 -29.18 -3.02
CA VAL A 170 -10.69 -29.50 -4.42
C VAL A 170 -12.21 -29.68 -4.62
N HIS A 171 -13.00 -29.61 -3.55
CA HIS A 171 -14.44 -29.87 -3.55
C HIS A 171 -15.35 -28.62 -3.51
N SER A 172 -14.80 -27.41 -3.59
CA SER A 172 -15.61 -26.21 -3.84
C SER A 172 -14.82 -25.20 -4.68
N GLY A 173 -15.24 -24.94 -5.92
CA GLY A 173 -14.67 -23.85 -6.73
C GLY A 173 -14.77 -22.49 -6.01
N PRO A 174 -13.95 -21.47 -6.34
CA PRO A 174 -13.36 -21.13 -7.65
C PRO A 174 -11.81 -21.17 -7.67
N LYS A 175 -11.21 -20.65 -8.75
CA LYS A 175 -9.76 -20.62 -9.08
C LYS A 175 -8.80 -20.38 -7.89
N PRO A 176 -7.56 -20.90 -7.94
CA PRO A 176 -6.57 -20.68 -6.87
C PRO A 176 -6.39 -19.19 -6.60
N GLU A 177 -6.66 -18.76 -5.36
CA GLU A 177 -6.51 -17.37 -4.95
C GLU A 177 -5.05 -17.08 -4.59
N VAL A 178 -4.52 -15.94 -5.04
CA VAL A 178 -3.17 -15.51 -4.68
C VAL A 178 -3.11 -15.23 -3.17
N ALA A 179 -2.20 -15.90 -2.46
CA ALA A 179 -1.96 -15.64 -1.05
C ALA A 179 -1.33 -14.25 -0.85
N LYS A 180 -2.00 -13.35 -0.12
CA LYS A 180 -1.59 -11.94 0.06
C LYS A 180 -1.34 -11.64 1.54
N THR A 181 -0.43 -10.72 1.81
CA THR A 181 -0.01 -10.31 3.16
C THR A 181 -0.74 -9.08 3.71
N GLY A 182 -1.80 -8.61 3.03
CA GLY A 182 -2.59 -7.44 3.47
C GLY A 182 -1.98 -6.06 3.16
N LEU A 183 -0.81 -6.01 2.51
CA LEU A 183 -0.09 -4.77 2.14
C LEU A 183 -0.77 -3.87 1.09
N GLY A 184 -1.97 -4.22 0.62
CA GLY A 184 -2.69 -3.42 -0.40
C GLY A 184 -2.13 -3.58 -1.81
N SER A 185 -1.80 -4.82 -2.22
CA SER A 185 -1.19 -5.12 -3.52
C SER A 185 -1.96 -4.56 -4.72
N SER A 186 -3.29 -4.57 -4.71
CA SER A 186 -4.09 -4.02 -5.82
C SER A 186 -3.94 -2.50 -5.96
N ALA A 187 -3.86 -1.77 -4.85
CA ALA A 187 -3.66 -0.33 -4.85
C ALA A 187 -2.26 0.04 -5.34
N ALA A 188 -1.22 -0.56 -4.76
CA ALA A 188 0.17 -0.34 -5.17
C ALA A 188 0.40 -0.68 -6.66
N MET A 189 -0.11 -1.83 -7.12
CA MET A 189 -0.07 -2.21 -8.54
C MET A 189 -0.78 -1.18 -9.43
N THR A 190 -2.03 -0.83 -9.10
CA THR A 190 -2.81 0.15 -9.90
C THR A 190 -2.08 1.49 -9.99
N THR A 191 -1.60 2.00 -8.86
CA THR A 191 -0.86 3.27 -8.79
C THR A 191 0.43 3.23 -9.61
N SER A 192 1.22 2.15 -9.52
CA SER A 192 2.45 2.02 -10.32
C SER A 192 2.17 2.04 -11.83
N VAL A 193 1.14 1.31 -12.28
CA VAL A 193 0.72 1.28 -13.69
C VAL A 193 0.23 2.65 -14.13
N VAL A 194 -0.64 3.29 -13.34
CA VAL A 194 -1.17 4.62 -13.68
C VAL A 194 -0.06 5.66 -13.78
N ALA A 195 0.81 5.73 -12.78
CA ALA A 195 1.90 6.70 -12.77
C ALA A 195 2.90 6.44 -13.90
N SER A 196 3.26 5.18 -14.17
CA SER A 196 4.15 4.85 -15.31
C SER A 196 3.57 5.25 -16.65
N LEU A 197 2.28 5.00 -16.90
CA LEU A 197 1.62 5.32 -18.16
C LEU A 197 1.43 6.83 -18.34
N LEU A 198 0.93 7.53 -17.32
CA LEU A 198 0.77 8.99 -17.40
C LEU A 198 2.13 9.68 -17.62
N HIS A 199 3.20 9.17 -17.00
CA HIS A 199 4.54 9.69 -17.22
C HIS A 199 5.05 9.38 -18.63
N TYR A 200 4.97 8.12 -19.05
CA TYR A 200 5.40 7.67 -20.39
C TYR A 200 4.69 8.43 -21.51
N LEU A 201 3.38 8.69 -21.34
CA LEU A 201 2.55 9.39 -22.31
C LEU A 201 2.66 10.92 -22.23
N GLY A 202 3.49 11.47 -21.32
CA GLY A 202 3.78 12.90 -21.22
C GLY A 202 2.72 13.74 -20.50
N ALA A 203 1.83 13.11 -19.73
CA ALA A 203 0.79 13.82 -18.97
C ALA A 203 1.27 14.30 -17.58
N VAL A 204 2.25 13.62 -16.97
CA VAL A 204 2.79 13.96 -15.64
C VAL A 204 4.30 13.80 -15.56
N SER A 205 4.93 14.47 -14.60
CA SER A 205 6.33 14.25 -14.24
C SER A 205 6.41 13.61 -12.86
N ILE A 206 6.74 12.32 -12.80
CA ILE A 206 6.93 11.59 -11.54
C ILE A 206 8.33 11.93 -10.99
N PRO A 207 8.49 12.17 -9.68
CA PRO A 207 9.79 12.52 -9.12
C PRO A 207 10.74 11.30 -9.05
N PHE A 208 12.03 11.55 -9.25
CA PHE A 208 13.09 10.65 -8.78
C PHE A 208 13.31 10.84 -7.27
N PRO A 209 13.72 9.80 -6.52
CA PRO A 209 13.92 9.88 -5.07
C PRO A 209 14.77 11.08 -4.60
N GLY A 210 15.82 11.45 -5.36
CA GLY A 210 16.71 12.56 -5.01
C GLY A 210 16.16 13.97 -5.29
N ASN A 211 15.05 14.10 -6.03
CA ASN A 211 14.50 15.38 -6.48
C ASN A 211 13.20 15.79 -5.76
N MET A 212 12.76 15.02 -4.76
CA MET A 212 11.49 15.29 -4.05
C MET A 212 11.49 16.61 -3.25
N TYR A 213 12.66 17.19 -2.95
CA TYR A 213 12.81 18.47 -2.22
C TYR A 213 13.13 19.68 -3.10
N SER A 214 12.97 19.59 -4.42
CA SER A 214 13.25 20.70 -5.34
C SER A 214 12.16 21.79 -5.32
N GLU A 215 12.54 23.04 -5.63
CA GLU A 215 11.69 24.26 -5.57
C GLU A 215 10.41 24.22 -6.46
N ASN A 216 10.25 23.20 -7.31
CA ASN A 216 9.07 22.97 -8.17
C ASN A 216 7.94 22.16 -7.50
N GLY A 217 7.75 22.31 -6.19
CA GLY A 217 6.78 21.53 -5.40
C GLY A 217 5.33 21.56 -5.93
N ASN A 218 4.88 22.70 -6.48
CA ASN A 218 3.52 22.83 -7.03
C ASN A 218 3.28 21.96 -8.28
N GLY A 219 4.28 21.82 -9.16
CA GLY A 219 4.15 20.99 -10.37
C GLY A 219 4.14 19.50 -10.06
N ILE A 220 4.90 19.08 -9.04
CA ILE A 220 4.92 17.70 -8.54
C ILE A 220 3.58 17.37 -7.88
N ASN A 221 3.04 18.26 -7.03
CA ASN A 221 1.74 18.04 -6.38
C ASN A 221 0.62 17.88 -7.41
N ASN A 222 0.55 18.74 -8.44
CA ASN A 222 -0.44 18.59 -9.52
C ASN A 222 -0.30 17.26 -10.28
N SER A 223 0.94 16.79 -10.49
CA SER A 223 1.21 15.49 -11.12
C SER A 223 0.71 14.34 -10.24
N LEU A 224 0.98 14.38 -8.94
CA LEU A 224 0.52 13.37 -7.98
C LEU A 224 -1.01 13.38 -7.82
N ASP A 225 -1.65 14.54 -7.84
CA ASP A 225 -3.11 14.66 -7.76
C ASP A 225 -3.79 14.05 -8.98
N LEU A 226 -3.23 14.25 -10.18
CA LEU A 226 -3.71 13.58 -11.39
C LEU A 226 -3.52 12.06 -11.29
N VAL A 227 -2.36 11.59 -10.83
CA VAL A 227 -2.11 10.16 -10.59
C VAL A 227 -3.13 9.60 -9.60
N HIS A 228 -3.36 10.26 -8.48
CA HIS A 228 -4.31 9.84 -7.46
C HIS A 228 -5.73 9.76 -8.00
N ALA A 229 -6.24 10.82 -8.66
CA ALA A 229 -7.59 10.82 -9.20
C ALA A 229 -7.83 9.67 -10.19
N ILE A 230 -6.85 9.42 -11.08
CA ILE A 230 -6.93 8.36 -12.08
C ILE A 230 -6.77 6.96 -11.46
N ALA A 231 -5.79 6.77 -10.57
CA ALA A 231 -5.57 5.50 -9.89
C ALA A 231 -6.75 5.13 -8.99
N GLN A 232 -7.31 6.08 -8.25
CA GLN A 232 -8.45 5.85 -7.37
C GLN A 232 -9.71 5.51 -8.17
N SER A 233 -9.95 6.19 -9.29
CA SER A 233 -11.08 5.91 -10.17
C SER A 233 -10.97 4.51 -10.80
N ALA A 234 -9.81 4.19 -11.37
CA ALA A 234 -9.54 2.88 -11.97
C ALA A 234 -9.68 1.75 -10.94
N HIS A 235 -9.15 1.96 -9.73
CA HIS A 235 -9.22 0.99 -8.63
C HIS A 235 -10.66 0.76 -8.17
N CYS A 236 -11.44 1.82 -7.92
CA CYS A 236 -12.85 1.71 -7.51
C CYS A 236 -13.70 0.96 -8.55
N ILE A 237 -13.50 1.24 -9.85
CA ILE A 237 -14.23 0.58 -10.93
C ILE A 237 -13.84 -0.88 -11.05
N ALA A 238 -12.54 -1.19 -10.99
CA ALA A 238 -12.07 -2.57 -11.02
C ALA A 238 -12.54 -3.38 -9.79
N GLN A 239 -12.64 -2.73 -8.62
CA GLN A 239 -13.13 -3.34 -7.38
C GLN A 239 -14.66 -3.46 -7.34
N GLY A 240 -15.38 -2.72 -8.17
CA GLY A 240 -16.85 -2.68 -8.20
C GLY A 240 -17.49 -1.95 -7.01
N LYS A 241 -16.71 -1.21 -6.22
CA LYS A 241 -17.21 -0.42 -5.08
C LYS A 241 -16.28 0.76 -4.78
N ILE A 242 -16.82 1.77 -4.11
CA ILE A 242 -16.02 2.88 -3.59
C ILE A 242 -15.45 2.49 -2.22
N GLY A 243 -14.15 2.17 -2.19
CA GLY A 243 -13.39 1.93 -0.96
C GLY A 243 -13.07 3.22 -0.19
N SER A 244 -12.38 3.09 0.94
CA SER A 244 -11.88 4.25 1.71
C SER A 244 -10.92 5.13 0.92
N GLY A 245 -10.12 4.53 0.03
CA GLY A 245 -9.11 5.21 -0.78
C GLY A 245 -7.78 5.49 -0.09
N PHE A 246 -7.64 5.13 1.19
CA PHE A 246 -6.38 5.35 1.93
C PHE A 246 -5.21 4.56 1.34
N ASP A 247 -5.49 3.40 0.74
CA ASP A 247 -4.50 2.50 0.16
C ASP A 247 -3.91 3.08 -1.12
N VAL A 248 -4.76 3.51 -2.05
CA VAL A 248 -4.32 4.22 -3.28
C VAL A 248 -3.65 5.54 -2.91
N SER A 249 -4.24 6.31 -1.98
CA SER A 249 -3.67 7.58 -1.53
C SER A 249 -2.26 7.38 -0.95
N SER A 250 -2.04 6.39 -0.08
CA SER A 250 -0.69 6.12 0.47
C SER A 250 0.29 5.62 -0.58
N ALA A 251 -0.16 4.87 -1.58
CA ALA A 251 0.68 4.47 -2.70
C ALA A 251 1.12 5.66 -3.57
N VAL A 252 0.35 6.75 -3.60
CA VAL A 252 0.70 7.98 -4.33
C VAL A 252 1.57 8.90 -3.49
N TYR A 253 1.14 9.22 -2.27
CA TYR A 253 1.72 10.29 -1.45
C TYR A 253 2.69 9.80 -0.36
N GLY A 254 2.67 8.51 -0.03
CA GLY A 254 3.49 7.93 1.03
C GLY A 254 2.79 7.87 2.39
N SER A 255 3.57 7.81 3.47
CA SER A 255 3.04 7.71 4.84
C SER A 255 2.31 8.99 5.22
N GLN A 256 1.11 8.83 5.81
CA GLN A 256 0.17 9.94 5.98
C GLN A 256 -0.86 9.71 7.07
N LYS A 257 -1.38 10.84 7.58
CA LYS A 257 -2.71 10.92 8.17
C LYS A 257 -3.72 11.15 7.05
N TYR A 258 -4.63 10.18 6.89
CA TYR A 258 -5.62 10.16 5.83
C TYR A 258 -7.04 10.41 6.35
N VAL A 259 -7.82 11.22 5.63
CA VAL A 259 -9.29 11.34 5.76
C VAL A 259 -9.91 11.08 4.39
N ARG A 260 -10.91 10.20 4.35
CA ARG A 260 -11.59 9.75 3.12
C ARG A 260 -12.26 10.90 2.36
N PHE A 261 -12.22 10.85 1.03
CA PHE A 261 -13.00 11.75 0.16
C PHE A 261 -14.52 11.46 0.20
N THR A 262 -15.31 12.46 -0.12
CA THR A 262 -16.77 12.35 -0.29
C THR A 262 -17.08 11.52 -1.56
N PRO A 263 -17.78 10.36 -1.45
CA PRO A 263 -17.94 9.39 -2.55
C PRO A 263 -18.53 9.95 -3.85
N GLN A 264 -19.29 11.05 -3.77
CA GLN A 264 -19.91 11.75 -4.89
C GLN A 264 -18.91 12.20 -5.96
N VAL A 265 -17.64 12.38 -5.61
CA VAL A 265 -16.53 12.67 -6.55
C VAL A 265 -16.40 11.61 -7.66
N LEU A 266 -16.87 10.38 -7.40
CA LEU A 266 -16.85 9.25 -8.35
C LEU A 266 -18.23 8.90 -8.94
N SER A 267 -19.26 9.70 -8.68
CA SER A 267 -20.63 9.42 -9.15
C SER A 267 -20.73 9.23 -10.67
N SER A 268 -20.01 10.05 -11.45
CA SER A 268 -19.96 9.97 -12.92
C SER A 268 -19.39 8.65 -13.45
N THR A 269 -18.59 7.95 -12.64
CA THR A 269 -18.00 6.65 -13.02
C THR A 269 -18.99 5.50 -12.85
N GLN A 270 -20.06 5.68 -12.06
CA GLN A 270 -21.08 4.67 -11.79
C GLN A 270 -22.26 4.74 -12.79
N ASP A 271 -22.63 5.94 -13.24
CA ASP A 271 -23.72 6.18 -14.21
C ASP A 271 -23.26 6.14 -15.68
N SER A 272 -22.37 5.20 -16.02
CA SER A 272 -21.61 5.19 -17.29
C SER A 272 -22.37 4.69 -18.52
N SER A 273 -23.71 4.61 -18.50
CA SER A 273 -24.48 3.88 -19.51
C SER A 273 -24.48 4.53 -20.90
N TRP A 274 -24.10 5.81 -21.03
CA TRP A 274 -24.10 6.54 -22.32
C TRP A 274 -22.87 7.43 -22.58
N LYS A 275 -22.04 7.73 -21.58
CA LYS A 275 -20.84 8.59 -21.74
C LYS A 275 -19.66 7.81 -22.30
N LYS A 276 -18.83 8.47 -23.10
CA LYS A 276 -17.52 7.90 -23.47
C LYS A 276 -16.53 8.09 -22.32
N LEU A 277 -15.55 7.20 -22.22
CA LEU A 277 -14.58 7.23 -21.12
C LEU A 277 -13.83 8.59 -20.97
N PRO A 278 -13.40 9.28 -22.03
CA PRO A 278 -12.80 10.62 -21.88
C PRO A 278 -13.74 11.66 -21.25
N GLU A 279 -15.05 11.57 -21.50
CA GLU A 279 -16.05 12.45 -20.90
C GLU A 279 -16.20 12.14 -19.40
N ILE A 280 -16.28 10.86 -19.04
CA ILE A 280 -16.30 10.41 -17.64
C ILE A 280 -15.05 10.91 -16.90
N VAL A 281 -13.87 10.71 -17.48
CA VAL A 281 -12.61 11.18 -16.89
C VAL A 281 -12.58 12.69 -16.77
N SER A 282 -13.03 13.44 -17.78
CA SER A 282 -13.14 14.90 -17.69
C SER A 282 -14.03 15.35 -16.54
N ASP A 283 -15.15 14.67 -16.30
CA ASP A 283 -16.04 14.99 -15.20
C ASP A 283 -15.40 14.71 -13.84
N VAL A 284 -14.70 13.59 -13.68
CA VAL A 284 -13.95 13.24 -12.46
C VAL A 284 -12.85 14.26 -12.18
N LEU A 285 -12.09 14.66 -13.20
CA LEU A 285 -11.00 15.62 -13.04
C LEU A 285 -11.48 17.05 -12.73
N LYS A 286 -12.74 17.38 -13.03
CA LYS A 286 -13.36 18.65 -12.63
C LYS A 286 -13.90 18.64 -11.20
N GLN A 287 -14.07 17.47 -10.59
CA GLN A 287 -14.55 17.40 -9.20
C GLN A 287 -13.49 17.86 -8.22
N ARG A 288 -13.93 18.41 -7.09
CA ARG A 288 -13.06 18.71 -5.96
C ARG A 288 -12.87 17.46 -5.10
N TRP A 289 -11.69 16.87 -5.19
CA TRP A 289 -11.28 15.80 -4.28
C TRP A 289 -11.00 16.38 -2.89
N ASP A 290 -11.85 16.06 -1.92
CA ASP A 290 -11.85 16.63 -0.56
C ASP A 290 -11.26 15.70 0.51
N HIS A 291 -10.53 14.66 0.09
CA HIS A 291 -9.68 13.88 0.98
C HIS A 291 -8.62 14.77 1.64
N GLU A 292 -8.17 14.37 2.82
CA GLU A 292 -7.01 14.97 3.47
C GLU A 292 -5.88 13.93 3.54
N ASN A 293 -4.67 14.32 3.14
CA ASN A 293 -3.47 13.48 3.08
C ASN A 293 -2.28 14.22 3.73
N LYS A 294 -2.31 14.41 5.05
CA LYS A 294 -1.25 15.15 5.76
C LYS A 294 -0.04 14.23 5.95
N PRO A 295 1.18 14.60 5.52
CA PRO A 295 2.38 13.79 5.72
C PRO A 295 2.55 13.39 7.18
N PHE A 296 2.85 12.11 7.40
CA PHE A 296 3.07 11.55 8.73
C PHE A 296 3.97 10.33 8.60
N SER A 297 5.09 10.30 9.33
CA SER A 297 5.94 9.12 9.43
C SER A 297 6.16 8.73 10.89
N LEU A 298 6.61 7.51 11.15
CA LEU A 298 7.04 7.14 12.49
C LEU A 298 8.17 8.07 12.95
N PRO A 299 8.21 8.40 14.26
CA PRO A 299 9.37 9.07 14.85
C PRO A 299 10.68 8.35 14.51
N PRO A 300 11.79 9.09 14.28
CA PRO A 300 13.09 8.49 14.06
C PRO A 300 13.43 7.45 15.12
N LEU A 301 14.09 6.35 14.77
CA LEU A 301 14.42 5.25 15.69
C LEU A 301 13.20 4.45 16.21
N LEU A 302 12.01 4.64 15.64
CA LEU A 302 10.92 3.66 15.74
C LEU A 302 10.86 2.86 14.45
N THR A 303 10.67 1.55 14.58
CA THR A 303 10.69 0.63 13.45
C THR A 303 9.39 -0.16 13.38
N LEU A 304 8.79 -0.20 12.20
CA LEU A 304 7.65 -1.05 11.88
C LEU A 304 8.14 -2.48 11.61
N LEU A 305 7.53 -3.46 12.28
CA LEU A 305 7.63 -4.88 11.97
C LEU A 305 6.27 -5.38 11.50
N LEU A 306 6.25 -6.26 10.50
CA LEU A 306 5.04 -6.94 10.01
C LEU A 306 5.27 -8.44 10.03
N GLY A 307 4.23 -9.20 10.38
CA GLY A 307 4.27 -10.65 10.44
C GLY A 307 3.01 -11.26 9.84
N GLU A 308 3.19 -12.39 9.14
CA GLU A 308 2.12 -13.23 8.62
C GLU A 308 1.82 -14.35 9.63
N PRO A 309 0.70 -14.31 10.37
CA PRO A 309 0.43 -15.22 11.47
C PRO A 309 -0.01 -16.64 11.02
N GLY A 310 -0.32 -16.85 9.74
CA GLY A 310 -0.68 -18.15 9.18
C GLY A 310 -1.96 -18.14 8.35
N THR A 311 -2.51 -19.33 8.12
CA THR A 311 -3.64 -19.55 7.22
C THR A 311 -4.97 -19.09 7.82
N GLY A 312 -5.77 -18.37 7.05
CA GLY A 312 -7.14 -18.00 7.44
C GLY A 312 -7.72 -16.77 6.74
N GLY A 313 -7.20 -16.41 5.55
CA GLY A 313 -7.41 -15.13 4.86
C GLY A 313 -8.79 -14.50 5.07
N SER A 314 -8.80 -13.19 5.32
CA SER A 314 -10.00 -12.50 5.79
C SER A 314 -10.79 -11.86 4.65
N SER A 315 -12.09 -12.15 4.59
CA SER A 315 -12.99 -11.43 3.70
C SER A 315 -13.34 -10.06 4.30
N THR A 316 -12.45 -9.08 4.08
CA THR A 316 -12.64 -7.67 4.49
C THR A 316 -14.05 -7.13 4.15
N PRO A 317 -14.63 -7.37 2.95
CA PRO A 317 -15.99 -6.90 2.65
C PRO A 317 -17.07 -7.48 3.57
N SER A 318 -16.94 -8.75 3.95
CA SER A 318 -17.89 -9.41 4.85
C SER A 318 -17.84 -8.79 6.24
N MET A 319 -16.64 -8.52 6.77
CA MET A 319 -16.48 -7.93 8.11
C MET A 319 -17.04 -6.51 8.18
N VAL A 320 -16.75 -5.67 7.19
CA VAL A 320 -17.32 -4.31 7.09
C VAL A 320 -18.86 -4.36 7.03
N GLY A 321 -19.42 -5.33 6.30
CA GLY A 321 -20.87 -5.54 6.24
C GLY A 321 -21.47 -5.89 7.59
N SER A 322 -20.82 -6.76 8.37
CA SER A 322 -21.29 -7.15 9.71
C SER A 322 -21.21 -5.99 10.70
N VAL A 323 -20.13 -5.20 10.70
CA VAL A 323 -20.01 -4.00 11.55
C VAL A 323 -21.12 -3.01 11.24
N ARG A 324 -21.41 -2.76 9.95
CA ARG A 324 -22.53 -1.88 9.55
C ARG A 324 -23.90 -2.41 10.01
N LYS A 325 -24.12 -3.72 9.93
CA LYS A 325 -25.36 -4.34 10.44
C LYS A 325 -25.49 -4.13 11.95
N TRP A 326 -24.41 -4.32 12.69
CA TRP A 326 -24.38 -4.09 14.13
C TRP A 326 -24.66 -2.62 14.49
N GLN A 327 -24.02 -1.67 13.82
CA GLN A 327 -24.28 -0.24 14.02
C GLN A 327 -25.76 0.12 13.86
N ASN A 328 -26.44 -0.48 12.87
CA ASN A 328 -27.87 -0.25 12.65
C ASN A 328 -28.75 -0.92 13.70
N SER A 329 -28.35 -2.09 14.23
CA SER A 329 -29.13 -2.82 15.23
C SER A 329 -28.98 -2.29 16.65
N ASP A 330 -27.83 -1.68 16.97
CA ASP A 330 -27.54 -1.12 18.30
C ASP A 330 -26.82 0.24 18.18
N PRO A 331 -27.54 1.31 17.78
CA PRO A 331 -26.93 2.61 17.49
C PRO A 331 -26.26 3.27 18.71
N THR A 332 -26.82 3.10 19.90
CA THR A 332 -26.31 3.77 21.12
C THR A 332 -24.95 3.21 21.53
N ASN A 333 -24.86 1.89 21.70
CA ASN A 333 -23.62 1.22 22.10
C ASN A 333 -22.56 1.31 20.99
N SER A 334 -22.99 1.15 19.72
CA SER A 334 -22.06 1.26 18.60
C SER A 334 -21.47 2.67 18.48
N GLN A 335 -22.27 3.72 18.69
CA GLN A 335 -21.78 5.10 18.72
C GLN A 335 -20.80 5.34 19.88
N GLU A 336 -21.05 4.77 21.06
CA GLU A 336 -20.16 4.89 22.21
C GLU A 336 -18.79 4.25 21.94
N ILE A 337 -18.76 3.00 21.46
CA ILE A 337 -17.52 2.30 21.09
C ILE A 337 -16.80 3.06 19.96
N TRP A 338 -17.55 3.53 18.96
CA TRP A 338 -17.00 4.27 17.83
C TRP A 338 -16.32 5.58 18.25
N GLN A 339 -16.95 6.35 19.14
CA GLN A 339 -16.38 7.59 19.66
C GLN A 339 -15.13 7.33 20.49
N LYS A 340 -15.16 6.36 21.41
CA LYS A 340 -13.99 6.02 22.23
C LYS A 340 -12.80 5.53 21.39
N LEU A 341 -13.08 4.78 20.32
CA LEU A 341 -12.06 4.37 19.35
C LEU A 341 -11.51 5.58 18.57
N ALA A 342 -12.36 6.51 18.15
CA ALA A 342 -11.95 7.74 17.48
C ALA A 342 -11.05 8.60 18.38
N ASP A 343 -11.44 8.80 19.64
CA ASP A 343 -10.67 9.56 20.63
C ASP A 343 -9.31 8.90 20.89
N SER A 344 -9.28 7.57 21.01
CA SER A 344 -8.03 6.81 21.20
C SER A 344 -7.09 6.93 19.99
N ASN A 345 -7.63 6.92 18.76
CA ASN A 345 -6.84 7.17 17.54
C ASN A 345 -6.21 8.57 17.54
N LEU A 346 -6.96 9.59 17.97
CA LEU A 346 -6.46 10.97 18.06
C LEU A 346 -5.39 11.15 19.15
N LEU A 347 -5.55 10.47 20.29
CA LEU A 347 -4.54 10.44 21.35
C LEU A 347 -3.23 9.83 20.85
N LEU A 348 -3.29 8.67 20.19
CA LEU A 348 -2.10 8.04 19.61
C LEU A 348 -1.39 8.98 18.62
N GLU A 349 -2.14 9.60 17.71
CA GLU A 349 -1.59 10.57 16.75
C GLU A 349 -0.88 11.72 17.46
N SER A 350 -1.48 12.28 18.51
CA SER A 350 -0.91 13.37 19.30
C SER A 350 0.40 12.95 19.97
N HIS A 351 0.45 11.77 20.58
CA HIS A 351 1.67 11.29 21.25
C HIS A 351 2.80 10.97 20.27
N LEU A 352 2.49 10.37 19.11
CA LEU A 352 3.48 10.16 18.04
C LEU A 352 4.00 11.49 17.47
N LYS A 353 3.14 12.51 17.33
CA LYS A 353 3.57 13.86 16.95
C LYS A 353 4.49 14.50 17.98
N ASN A 354 4.25 14.30 19.27
CA ASN A 354 5.14 14.77 20.33
C ASN A 354 6.51 14.07 20.25
N LEU A 355 6.54 12.75 20.04
CA LEU A 355 7.79 12.01 19.85
C LEU A 355 8.58 12.52 18.63
N ASN A 356 7.90 12.76 17.50
CA ASN A 356 8.49 13.43 16.34
C ASN A 356 9.02 14.82 16.70
N LYS A 357 8.28 15.61 17.48
CA LYS A 357 8.76 16.93 17.91
C LYS A 357 10.04 16.81 18.74
N TYR A 358 10.09 15.91 19.73
CA TYR A 358 11.28 15.71 20.55
C TYR A 358 12.48 15.20 19.76
N SER A 359 12.27 14.37 18.74
CA SER A 359 13.37 13.92 17.88
C SER A 359 13.98 15.06 17.06
N HIS A 360 13.21 16.10 16.72
CA HIS A 360 13.73 17.27 16.00
C HIS A 360 14.33 18.30 16.96
N ASP A 361 13.62 18.64 18.03
CA ASP A 361 14.00 19.72 18.95
C ASP A 361 15.12 19.30 19.93
N HIS A 362 15.18 18.00 20.28
CA HIS A 362 16.05 17.46 21.33
C HIS A 362 16.63 16.08 20.96
N TYR A 363 17.20 15.97 19.76
CA TYR A 363 17.62 14.68 19.17
C TYR A 363 18.51 13.83 20.07
N ASP A 364 19.51 14.39 20.76
CA ASP A 364 20.45 13.61 21.58
C ASP A 364 19.77 12.97 22.81
N SER A 365 19.01 13.76 23.60
CA SER A 365 18.23 13.23 24.73
C SER A 365 17.19 12.22 24.25
N TYR A 366 16.49 12.51 23.14
CA TYR A 366 15.55 11.60 22.51
C TYR A 366 16.22 10.26 22.15
N LYS A 367 17.32 10.31 21.37
CA LYS A 367 18.07 9.13 20.92
C LYS A 367 18.58 8.29 22.09
N ASN A 368 19.11 8.93 23.13
CA ASN A 368 19.60 8.24 24.32
C ASN A 368 18.48 7.47 25.02
N VAL A 369 17.30 8.09 25.19
CA VAL A 369 16.13 7.44 25.77
C VAL A 369 15.63 6.29 24.91
N ILE A 370 15.44 6.49 23.60
CA ILE A 370 14.98 5.42 22.70
C ILE A 370 15.95 4.23 22.70
N THR A 371 17.26 4.50 22.68
CA THR A 371 18.30 3.46 22.71
C THR A 371 18.35 2.69 24.02
N ALA A 372 18.07 3.35 25.15
CA ALA A 372 18.00 2.68 26.44
C ALA A 372 16.71 1.86 26.60
N CYS A 373 15.57 2.45 26.25
CA CYS A 373 14.26 1.81 26.33
C CYS A 373 14.12 0.62 25.37
N SER A 374 14.84 0.59 24.24
CA SER A 374 14.79 -0.53 23.29
C SER A 374 15.28 -1.86 23.86
N ARG A 375 16.04 -1.84 24.96
CA ARG A 375 16.62 -3.02 25.61
C ARG A 375 15.91 -3.39 26.91
N LEU A 376 14.76 -2.79 27.18
CA LEU A 376 14.04 -2.93 28.42
C LEU A 376 12.55 -3.15 28.17
N PRO A 377 11.86 -3.91 29.04
CA PRO A 377 10.41 -3.96 29.02
C PRO A 377 9.83 -2.59 29.41
N TRP A 378 8.62 -2.32 28.96
CA TRP A 378 7.97 -1.00 29.08
C TRP A 378 7.88 -0.50 30.53
N ASN A 379 7.70 -1.40 31.49
CA ASN A 379 7.57 -1.08 32.92
C ASN A 379 8.89 -0.61 33.55
N LYS A 380 10.01 -0.71 32.83
CA LYS A 380 11.34 -0.24 33.24
C LYS A 380 11.77 1.07 32.59
N TRP A 381 11.01 1.60 31.64
CA TRP A 381 11.40 2.82 30.91
C TRP A 381 11.51 4.06 31.80
N VAL A 382 10.73 4.14 32.88
CA VAL A 382 10.79 5.25 33.84
C VAL A 382 12.15 5.32 34.54
N GLU A 383 12.86 4.19 34.65
CA GLU A 383 14.19 4.12 35.26
C GLU A 383 15.28 4.74 34.35
N MET A 384 14.98 4.99 33.07
CA MET A 384 15.91 5.57 32.08
C MET A 384 15.89 7.10 32.03
N VAL A 385 15.09 7.75 32.86
CA VAL A 385 14.98 9.21 32.90
C VAL A 385 16.22 9.82 33.55
N SER A 386 17.05 10.50 32.75
CA SER A 386 18.24 11.21 33.23
C SER A 386 18.06 12.73 33.31
N ASP A 387 17.08 13.29 32.59
CA ASP A 387 16.81 14.72 32.51
C ASP A 387 15.32 14.98 32.26
N GLN A 388 14.91 16.25 32.32
CA GLN A 388 13.52 16.66 32.12
C GLN A 388 12.98 16.33 30.72
N ILE A 389 13.82 16.39 29.68
CA ILE A 389 13.41 16.04 28.32
C ILE A 389 13.18 14.53 28.22
N GLY A 390 14.05 13.74 28.83
CA GLY A 390 13.91 12.29 28.90
C GLY A 390 12.64 11.86 29.62
N GLU A 391 12.25 12.58 30.68
CA GLU A 391 10.96 12.37 31.34
C GLU A 391 9.78 12.58 30.37
N MET A 392 9.82 13.65 29.58
CA MET A 392 8.78 13.96 28.58
C MET A 392 8.72 12.93 27.45
N VAL A 393 9.88 12.43 27.00
CA VAL A 393 9.97 11.37 25.98
C VAL A 393 9.40 10.07 26.54
N VAL A 394 9.85 9.61 27.71
CA VAL A 394 9.35 8.38 28.36
C VAL A 394 7.84 8.46 28.61
N LYS A 395 7.35 9.60 29.12
CA LYS A 395 5.91 9.82 29.30
C LYS A 395 5.15 9.69 27.99
N SER A 396 5.68 10.25 26.91
CA SER A 396 5.06 10.14 25.58
C SER A 396 5.09 8.72 25.02
N LEU A 397 6.15 7.95 25.27
CA LEU A 397 6.21 6.52 24.91
C LEU A 397 5.12 5.73 25.66
N LEU A 398 5.00 5.91 26.98
CA LEU A 398 4.00 5.23 27.79
C LEU A 398 2.57 5.63 27.40
N SER A 399 2.32 6.92 27.15
CA SER A 399 1.01 7.38 26.66
C SER A 399 0.68 6.86 25.25
N THR A 400 1.68 6.73 24.37
CA THR A 400 1.52 6.10 23.05
C THR A 400 1.09 4.64 23.21
N ARG A 401 1.77 3.88 24.09
CA ARG A 401 1.43 2.48 24.39
C ARG A 401 0.00 2.35 24.90
N GLU A 402 -0.38 3.14 25.91
CA GLU A 402 -1.71 3.10 26.51
C GLU A 402 -2.80 3.43 25.48
N ALA A 403 -2.60 4.48 24.68
CA ALA A 403 -3.55 4.84 23.62
C ALA A 403 -3.76 3.68 22.63
N PHE A 404 -2.69 2.96 22.26
CA PHE A 404 -2.81 1.82 21.36
C PHE A 404 -3.49 0.60 22.00
N LEU A 405 -3.27 0.36 23.28
CA LEU A 405 -3.98 -0.69 24.03
C LEU A 405 -5.50 -0.42 24.05
N GLN A 406 -5.90 0.84 24.22
CA GLN A 406 -7.31 1.25 24.12
C GLN A 406 -7.87 1.03 22.71
N ILE A 407 -7.11 1.38 21.66
CA ILE A 407 -7.50 1.11 20.26
C ILE A 407 -7.77 -0.38 20.06
N ARG A 408 -6.85 -1.26 20.48
CA ARG A 408 -7.04 -2.72 20.39
C ARG A 408 -8.26 -3.20 21.17
N TYR A 409 -8.45 -2.69 22.39
CA TYR A 409 -9.61 -3.01 23.20
C TYR A 409 -10.92 -2.69 22.47
N PHE A 410 -11.09 -1.47 21.95
CA PHE A 410 -12.32 -1.09 21.25
C PHE A 410 -12.51 -1.80 19.91
N LEU A 411 -11.45 -2.15 19.19
CA LEU A 411 -11.54 -2.99 18.00
C LEU A 411 -12.03 -4.41 18.34
N ARG A 412 -11.58 -5.00 19.46
CA ARG A 412 -12.08 -6.29 19.94
C ARG A 412 -13.55 -6.21 20.37
N GLU A 413 -13.93 -5.18 21.11
CA GLU A 413 -15.33 -4.99 21.53
C GLU A 413 -16.25 -4.80 20.32
N MET A 414 -15.83 -4.01 19.32
CA MET A 414 -16.52 -3.90 18.04
C MET A 414 -16.64 -5.26 17.35
N GLY A 415 -15.57 -6.06 17.31
CA GLY A 415 -15.57 -7.39 16.70
C GLY A 415 -16.54 -8.35 17.38
N LYS A 416 -16.52 -8.40 18.72
CA LYS A 416 -17.46 -9.21 19.52
C LYS A 416 -18.91 -8.80 19.27
N ALA A 417 -19.19 -7.50 19.31
CA ALA A 417 -20.55 -6.98 19.15
C ALA A 417 -21.08 -7.19 17.72
N ALA A 418 -20.20 -7.11 16.70
CA ALA A 418 -20.54 -7.37 15.31
C ALA A 418 -20.46 -8.84 14.89
N GLY A 419 -20.05 -9.75 15.78
CA GLY A 419 -19.90 -11.18 15.49
C GLY A 419 -18.83 -11.48 14.43
N VAL A 420 -17.76 -10.70 14.38
CA VAL A 420 -16.66 -10.87 13.42
C VAL A 420 -15.29 -10.81 14.08
N PRO A 421 -14.31 -11.61 13.64
CA PRO A 421 -13.01 -11.70 14.29
C PRO A 421 -12.09 -10.56 13.82
N ILE A 422 -12.37 -9.31 14.24
CA ILE A 422 -11.53 -8.14 13.90
C ILE A 422 -10.11 -8.35 14.44
N GLU A 423 -9.97 -8.70 15.72
CA GLU A 423 -8.73 -9.22 16.28
C GLU A 423 -9.04 -10.62 16.81
N PRO A 424 -8.78 -11.68 16.03
CA PRO A 424 -9.05 -13.05 16.43
C PRO A 424 -8.27 -13.44 17.68
N GLU A 425 -8.81 -14.35 18.50
CA GLU A 425 -8.19 -14.82 19.75
C GLU A 425 -6.74 -15.31 19.56
N SER A 426 -6.47 -16.03 18.46
CA SER A 426 -5.10 -16.49 18.15
C SER A 426 -4.12 -15.33 17.95
N GLN A 427 -4.56 -14.22 17.36
CA GLN A 427 -3.74 -13.02 17.21
C GLN A 427 -3.67 -12.21 18.49
N THR A 428 -4.76 -12.13 19.27
CA THR A 428 -4.76 -11.50 20.60
C THR A 428 -3.64 -12.09 21.46
N GLN A 429 -3.53 -13.42 21.51
CA GLN A 429 -2.48 -14.11 22.28
C GLN A 429 -1.07 -13.77 21.82
N ILE A 430 -0.84 -13.72 20.50
CA ILE A 430 0.46 -13.33 19.93
C ILE A 430 0.79 -11.87 20.30
N LEU A 431 -0.18 -10.98 20.13
CA LEU A 431 0.00 -9.54 20.33
C LEU A 431 0.18 -9.18 21.80
N ASP A 432 -0.53 -9.83 22.71
CA ASP A 432 -0.40 -9.62 24.16
C ASP A 432 0.97 -10.06 24.67
N LEU A 433 1.51 -11.15 24.13
CA LEU A 433 2.91 -11.53 24.39
C LEU A 433 3.88 -10.53 23.76
N THR A 434 3.62 -10.09 22.53
CA THR A 434 4.49 -9.17 21.79
C THR A 434 4.64 -7.83 22.51
N VAL A 435 3.56 -7.25 23.01
CA VAL A 435 3.64 -5.94 23.68
C VAL A 435 4.45 -5.99 24.98
N GLU A 436 4.54 -7.13 25.67
CA GLU A 436 5.34 -7.27 26.89
C GLU A 436 6.85 -7.43 26.64
N MET A 437 7.26 -7.56 25.37
CA MET A 437 8.66 -7.73 25.02
C MET A 437 9.47 -6.43 25.12
N GLU A 438 10.79 -6.59 25.27
CA GLU A 438 11.73 -5.49 25.33
C GLU A 438 11.64 -4.59 24.09
N GLY A 439 11.61 -3.28 24.32
CA GLY A 439 11.60 -2.30 23.25
C GLY A 439 10.33 -2.26 22.40
N VAL A 440 9.27 -2.98 22.73
CA VAL A 440 8.00 -2.92 21.98
C VAL A 440 7.15 -1.75 22.47
N LEU A 441 6.86 -0.81 21.56
CA LEU A 441 6.00 0.35 21.86
C LEU A 441 4.53 -0.04 21.83
N PHE A 442 4.08 -0.65 20.74
CA PHE A 442 2.76 -1.24 20.59
C PHE A 442 2.75 -2.27 19.46
N ALA A 443 1.75 -3.14 19.45
CA ALA A 443 1.52 -4.12 18.40
C ALA A 443 0.02 -4.29 18.19
N GLY A 444 -0.42 -4.65 16.98
CA GLY A 444 -1.84 -4.80 16.64
C GLY A 444 -2.10 -5.52 15.32
N VAL A 445 -3.36 -5.54 14.92
CA VAL A 445 -3.82 -6.03 13.61
C VAL A 445 -4.01 -4.83 12.66
N PRO A 446 -3.48 -4.86 11.43
CA PRO A 446 -3.61 -3.73 10.54
C PRO A 446 -4.97 -3.72 9.81
N GLY A 447 -5.44 -2.53 9.44
CA GLY A 447 -6.58 -2.41 8.53
C GLY A 447 -7.92 -2.84 9.14
N ALA A 448 -8.62 -3.73 8.43
CA ALA A 448 -9.87 -4.31 8.89
C ALA A 448 -9.67 -5.45 9.91
N GLY A 449 -8.43 -5.88 10.13
CA GLY A 449 -8.10 -7.00 10.97
C GLY A 449 -8.42 -8.35 10.33
N GLY A 450 -8.71 -9.35 11.15
CA GLY A 450 -8.79 -10.75 10.75
C GLY A 450 -7.41 -11.40 10.68
N PHE A 451 -7.29 -12.52 9.97
CA PHE A 451 -6.14 -13.40 9.94
C PHE A 451 -4.97 -12.95 9.03
N ASP A 452 -5.08 -11.79 8.37
CA ASP A 452 -4.18 -11.42 7.26
C ASP A 452 -2.75 -11.09 7.72
N ALA A 453 -2.60 -10.31 8.79
CA ALA A 453 -1.30 -9.86 9.28
C ALA A 453 -1.37 -9.39 10.73
N VAL A 454 -0.22 -9.36 11.39
CA VAL A 454 0.03 -8.65 12.65
C VAL A 454 1.17 -7.67 12.45
N PHE A 455 1.21 -6.58 13.21
CA PHE A 455 2.32 -5.64 13.17
C PHE A 455 2.77 -5.24 14.58
N ALA A 456 4.01 -4.78 14.69
CA ALA A 456 4.55 -4.14 15.88
C ALA A 456 5.32 -2.87 15.52
N VAL A 457 5.31 -1.89 16.41
CA VAL A 457 6.21 -0.74 16.38
C VAL A 457 7.18 -0.90 17.54
N ILE A 458 8.46 -1.02 17.22
CA ILE A 458 9.55 -1.23 18.18
C ILE A 458 10.43 0.02 18.28
N LEU A 459 11.16 0.12 19.37
CA LEU A 459 12.21 1.10 19.59
C LEU A 459 13.54 0.54 19.08
N GLY A 460 14.31 1.36 18.36
CA GLY A 460 15.59 0.97 17.78
C GLY A 460 15.46 0.18 16.47
N ASP A 461 16.55 -0.49 16.09
CA ASP A 461 16.66 -1.29 14.87
C ASP A 461 15.90 -2.62 14.99
N ALA A 462 15.37 -3.11 13.87
CA ALA A 462 14.82 -4.46 13.73
C ALA A 462 15.89 -5.54 13.81
N ASN A 463 17.14 -5.24 13.45
CA ASN A 463 18.24 -6.20 13.49
C ASN A 463 18.48 -6.69 14.92
N HIS A 464 18.34 -8.02 15.12
CA HIS A 464 18.41 -8.69 16.42
C HIS A 464 17.28 -8.36 17.40
N ASN A 465 16.12 -7.91 16.92
CA ASN A 465 14.98 -7.70 17.80
C ASN A 465 14.36 -9.05 18.28
N PRO A 466 14.15 -9.25 19.59
CA PRO A 466 13.57 -10.49 20.13
C PRO A 466 12.20 -10.86 19.54
N VAL A 467 11.42 -9.88 19.07
CA VAL A 467 10.09 -10.07 18.48
C VAL A 467 10.15 -10.99 17.26
N ILE A 468 11.14 -10.82 16.37
CA ILE A 468 11.29 -11.65 15.16
C ILE A 468 11.42 -13.13 15.53
N SER A 469 12.26 -13.43 16.53
CA SER A 469 12.46 -14.81 17.01
C SER A 469 11.22 -15.35 17.73
N ALA A 470 10.55 -14.51 18.52
CA ALA A 470 9.33 -14.89 19.24
C ALA A 470 8.15 -15.15 18.31
N TRP A 471 8.02 -14.39 17.23
CA TRP A 471 7.05 -14.59 16.16
C TRP A 471 7.35 -15.88 15.39
N SER A 472 8.59 -16.06 14.93
CA SER A 472 9.00 -17.25 14.18
C SER A 472 8.72 -18.55 14.96
N SER A 473 9.05 -18.58 16.25
CA SER A 473 8.79 -19.73 17.14
C SER A 473 7.31 -20.01 17.40
N ARG A 474 6.43 -19.06 17.13
CA ARG A 474 4.96 -19.19 17.26
C ARG A 474 4.26 -19.35 15.91
N GLY A 475 5.02 -19.61 14.85
CA GLY A 475 4.47 -19.80 13.51
C GLY A 475 4.02 -18.52 12.83
N VAL A 476 4.45 -17.34 13.30
CA VAL A 476 4.28 -16.09 12.57
C VAL A 476 5.52 -15.89 11.71
N LEU A 477 5.37 -15.77 10.39
CA LEU A 477 6.47 -15.47 9.48
C LEU A 477 6.74 -13.95 9.48
N PRO A 478 7.85 -13.46 10.04
CA PRO A 478 8.17 -12.03 9.99
C PRO A 478 8.56 -11.64 8.55
N LEU A 479 7.98 -10.56 8.05
CA LEU A 479 8.19 -10.07 6.69
C LEU A 479 9.37 -9.09 6.64
N LEU A 480 9.98 -8.92 5.46
CA LEU A 480 11.15 -8.05 5.25
C LEU A 480 10.73 -6.60 4.95
N VAL A 481 9.69 -6.13 5.64
CA VAL A 481 9.09 -4.81 5.40
C VAL A 481 9.29 -3.89 6.60
N GLY A 482 9.80 -2.71 6.30
CA GLY A 482 9.74 -1.53 7.17
C GLY A 482 8.95 -0.39 6.52
N GLU A 483 8.81 0.72 7.25
CA GLU A 483 8.28 1.97 6.71
C GLU A 483 9.24 2.56 5.66
N ASP A 484 8.71 2.99 4.52
CA ASP A 484 9.34 3.93 3.58
C ASP A 484 8.31 5.05 3.38
N PRO A 485 8.51 6.27 3.89
CA PRO A 485 7.50 7.32 3.86
C PRO A 485 7.28 7.90 2.45
N LEU A 486 8.01 7.44 1.43
CA LEU A 486 7.90 7.93 0.06
C LEU A 486 6.83 7.18 -0.74
N GLY A 487 5.92 7.95 -1.33
CA GLY A 487 4.92 7.49 -2.28
C GLY A 487 5.50 7.05 -3.63
N VAL A 488 4.74 7.27 -4.71
CA VAL A 488 5.13 6.83 -6.06
C VAL A 488 6.38 7.56 -6.56
N ARG A 489 7.29 6.83 -7.23
CA ARG A 489 8.57 7.41 -7.71
C ARG A 489 9.09 6.75 -8.98
N LEU A 490 9.91 7.48 -9.74
CA LEU A 490 10.70 6.92 -10.84
C LEU A 490 11.83 6.05 -10.31
N GLU A 491 12.15 5.01 -11.05
CA GLU A 491 13.25 4.09 -10.78
C GLU A 491 14.29 4.16 -11.90
N ASN A 492 15.55 3.90 -11.57
CA ASN A 492 16.66 4.03 -12.53
C ASN A 492 16.66 2.96 -13.65
N GLY A 493 15.79 1.96 -13.57
CA GLY A 493 15.70 0.85 -14.53
C GLY A 493 14.98 -0.36 -13.96
N ASP A 494 14.89 -1.43 -14.75
CA ASP A 494 14.28 -2.70 -14.36
C ASP A 494 14.86 -3.22 -13.03
N PRO A 495 14.03 -3.40 -11.98
CA PRO A 495 14.54 -3.74 -10.64
C PRO A 495 15.21 -5.12 -10.60
N ARG A 496 14.93 -6.01 -11.55
CA ARG A 496 15.57 -7.34 -11.65
C ARG A 496 17.04 -7.27 -12.08
N ALA A 497 17.47 -6.17 -12.68
CA ALA A 497 18.84 -5.98 -13.12
C ALA A 497 19.79 -5.55 -11.98
N ARG A 498 19.25 -5.12 -10.83
CA ARG A 498 20.04 -4.64 -9.69
C ARG A 498 20.88 -5.74 -9.04
N ASP A 499 20.36 -6.96 -9.00
CA ASP A 499 21.09 -8.11 -8.44
C ASP A 499 22.19 -8.63 -9.37
N VAL A 500 22.08 -8.35 -10.68
CA VAL A 500 23.10 -8.73 -11.65
C VAL A 500 24.33 -7.83 -11.55
N SER A 501 24.15 -6.53 -11.26
CA SER A 501 25.29 -5.61 -11.14
C SER A 501 26.06 -5.75 -9.81
N SER A 502 25.39 -6.12 -8.72
CA SER A 502 26.04 -6.42 -7.43
C SER A 502 26.80 -7.75 -7.45
N ALA A 503 26.33 -8.74 -8.22
CA ALA A 503 27.03 -9.99 -8.46
C ALA A 503 28.23 -9.83 -9.43
N ILE A 504 28.14 -8.94 -10.42
CA ILE A 504 29.27 -8.69 -11.35
C ILE A 504 30.37 -7.85 -10.67
N SER A 505 30.02 -6.90 -9.81
CA SER A 505 31.02 -6.10 -9.06
C SER A 505 31.80 -6.93 -8.03
N THR A 506 31.26 -8.06 -7.58
CA THR A 506 31.98 -9.04 -6.74
C THR A 506 32.87 -10.00 -7.55
N ILE A 507 32.65 -10.14 -8.86
CA ILE A 507 33.44 -11.02 -9.74
C ILE A 507 34.66 -10.28 -10.33
N THR A 508 34.74 -8.94 -10.24
CA THR A 508 35.84 -8.17 -10.84
C THR A 508 36.97 -7.77 -9.87
N ILE A 509 37.05 -8.42 -8.71
CA ILE A 509 38.22 -8.35 -7.82
C ILE A 509 38.52 -9.78 -7.34
N SER A 510 39.24 -10.53 -8.15
CA SER A 510 39.94 -11.76 -7.77
C SER A 510 41.30 -11.79 -8.43
#